data_AF-A0A8H7K7T8-F1
#
_entry.id   AF-A0A8H7K7T8-F1
#
_cell.length_a   1.000
_cell.length_b   1.000
_cell.length_c   1.000
_cell.angle_alpha   90.00
_cell.angle_beta   90.00
_cell.angle_gamma   90.00
#
_symmetry.space_group_name_H-M   'P 1'
#
loop_
_entity.id
_entity.type
_entity.pdbx_description
1 polymer ?
#
loop_
_entity_poly.entity_id
_entity_poly.type
_entity_poly.pdbx_seq_one_letter_code
_entity_poly.pdbx_strand_id
1 'polypeptide(L)'
;MGLAEQIQAAGDTTTRTFASVIFRRIASKSVKPDGGNTIDLFMSLGNDHAIAIRQKLLETLGSEADKNVRNKISYAVAEVARQYTENSSNWPELLSALFQLSQASEAEKRETAFRVFATTPAIIEQQHAGVIVEAFQKGFNDDAVLVRLAAMEAFAAFFRTLGKKEFSKYYDLLPSVLNILPPIKDSQDSDHLRQALIALMELAETAPKMFKPLFKPRAVQHIRYSGKRIGRCLQAERPRAYDDICRLRTIHVPKGLFLHE
;
A
#
# COMPACT_ATOMS: atom_id res chain seq x y z
N MET A 1 7.90 9.39 -26.30
CA MET A 1 6.84 10.37 -26.58
C MET A 1 5.57 9.73 -27.10
N GLY A 2 5.58 9.06 -28.26
CA GLY A 2 4.36 8.49 -28.87
C GLY A 2 3.52 7.58 -27.95
N LEU A 3 4.13 6.75 -27.09
CA LEU A 3 3.37 5.95 -26.12
C LEU A 3 2.62 6.80 -25.09
N ALA A 4 3.22 7.90 -24.60
CA ALA A 4 2.56 8.80 -23.65
C ALA A 4 1.39 9.56 -24.30
N GLU A 5 1.49 9.87 -25.60
CA GLU A 5 0.39 10.46 -26.37
C GLU A 5 -0.74 9.45 -26.61
N GLN A 6 -0.42 8.20 -26.93
CA GLN A 6 -1.43 7.15 -27.10
C GLN A 6 -2.15 6.82 -25.79
N ILE A 7 -1.46 6.92 -24.65
CA ILE A 7 -2.09 6.78 -23.33
C ILE A 7 -3.16 7.86 -23.11
N GLN A 8 -2.90 9.10 -23.56
CA GLN A 8 -3.81 10.24 -23.35
C GLN A 8 -4.91 10.35 -24.42
N ALA A 9 -4.57 10.11 -25.70
CA ALA A 9 -5.39 10.50 -26.85
C ALA A 9 -6.12 9.33 -27.52
N ALA A 10 -5.76 8.07 -27.23
CA ALA A 10 -6.44 6.94 -27.85
C ALA A 10 -7.90 6.84 -27.36
N GLY A 11 -8.83 6.72 -28.30
CA GLY A 11 -10.26 6.62 -28.01
C GLY A 11 -10.69 5.28 -27.39
N ASP A 12 -9.88 4.24 -27.55
CA ASP A 12 -10.17 2.90 -27.06
C ASP A 12 -9.40 2.56 -25.77
N THR A 13 -10.12 1.94 -24.82
CA THR A 13 -9.58 1.53 -23.50
C THR A 13 -8.44 0.52 -23.64
N THR A 14 -8.50 -0.36 -24.65
CA THR A 14 -7.52 -1.42 -24.88
C THR A 14 -6.15 -0.85 -25.24
N THR A 15 -6.09 0.08 -26.19
CA THR A 15 -4.85 0.75 -26.60
C THR A 15 -4.25 1.56 -25.45
N ARG A 16 -5.07 2.30 -24.70
CA ARG A 16 -4.57 3.05 -23.52
C ARG A 16 -3.97 2.14 -22.44
N THR A 17 -4.65 1.02 -22.16
CA THR A 17 -4.17 -0.01 -21.21
C THR A 17 -2.85 -0.60 -21.68
N PHE A 18 -2.79 -1.03 -22.94
CA PHE A 18 -1.60 -1.67 -23.51
C PHE A 18 -0.43 -0.70 -23.61
N ALA A 19 -0.68 0.54 -24.04
CA ALA A 19 0.32 1.60 -24.12
C ALA A 19 0.91 1.91 -22.74
N SER A 20 0.10 1.93 -21.68
CA SER A 20 0.55 2.14 -20.30
C SER A 20 1.47 1.01 -19.81
N VAL A 21 1.11 -0.24 -20.11
CA VAL A 21 1.90 -1.41 -19.74
C VAL A 21 3.23 -1.45 -20.50
N ILE A 22 3.20 -1.20 -21.81
CA ILE A 22 4.41 -1.11 -22.64
C ILE A 22 5.30 0.04 -22.18
N PHE A 23 4.71 1.21 -21.95
CA PHE A 23 5.44 2.39 -21.50
C PHE A 23 6.24 2.06 -20.23
N ARG A 24 5.58 1.47 -19.22
CA ARG A 24 6.26 1.04 -17.98
C ARG A 24 7.42 0.09 -18.29
N ARG A 25 7.17 -0.94 -19.11
CA ARG A 25 8.18 -1.95 -19.44
C ARG A 25 9.39 -1.38 -20.18
N ILE A 26 9.15 -0.39 -21.05
CA ILE A 26 10.22 0.28 -21.80
C ILE A 26 10.96 1.27 -20.91
N ALA A 27 10.25 2.04 -20.08
CA ALA A 27 10.85 3.00 -19.15
C ALA A 27 11.81 2.32 -18.16
N SER A 28 11.50 1.09 -17.70
CA SER A 28 12.36 0.28 -16.83
C SER A 28 13.53 -0.40 -17.55
N LYS A 29 13.65 -0.32 -18.89
CA LYS A 29 14.81 -0.90 -19.56
C LYS A 29 16.03 -0.07 -19.20
N SER A 30 17.12 -0.71 -18.82
CA SER A 30 18.36 0.01 -18.54
C SER A 30 19.25 0.08 -19.78
N VAL A 31 19.90 1.22 -19.95
CA VAL A 31 20.86 1.51 -21.02
C VAL A 31 22.23 1.74 -20.38
N LYS A 32 23.28 1.22 -21.04
CA LYS A 32 24.67 1.54 -20.70
C LYS A 32 25.17 2.55 -21.75
N PRO A 33 25.13 3.86 -21.47
CA PRO A 33 25.87 4.80 -22.31
C PRO A 33 27.37 4.48 -22.21
N ASP A 34 28.09 4.56 -23.33
CA ASP A 34 29.47 4.06 -23.51
C ASP A 34 30.37 4.26 -22.28
N GLY A 35 30.78 3.15 -21.67
CA GLY A 35 31.72 3.11 -20.53
C GLY A 35 31.19 3.55 -19.17
N GLY A 36 29.91 3.93 -19.06
CA GLY A 36 29.30 4.47 -17.83
C GLY A 36 28.50 3.47 -16.99
N ASN A 37 27.92 3.99 -15.91
CA ASN A 37 26.96 3.27 -15.07
C ASN A 37 25.69 2.93 -15.86
N THR A 38 25.06 1.81 -15.49
CA THR A 38 23.76 1.41 -16.04
C THR A 38 22.69 2.39 -15.54
N ILE A 39 22.08 3.14 -16.45
CA ILE A 39 20.99 4.09 -16.13
C ILE A 39 19.69 3.61 -16.77
N ASP A 40 18.56 3.95 -16.18
CA ASP A 40 17.26 3.64 -16.78
C ASP A 40 17.04 4.45 -18.06
N LEU A 41 16.38 3.83 -19.05
CA LEU A 41 16.15 4.42 -20.37
C LEU A 41 15.46 5.78 -20.26
N PHE A 42 14.48 5.89 -19.35
CA PHE A 42 13.79 7.16 -19.14
C PHE A 42 14.74 8.26 -18.64
N MET A 43 15.71 7.94 -17.78
CA MET A 43 16.72 8.89 -17.31
C MET A 43 17.75 9.24 -18.37
N SER A 44 17.95 8.37 -19.36
CA SER A 44 18.80 8.68 -20.52
C SER A 44 18.14 9.60 -21.55
N LEU A 45 16.83 9.89 -21.41
CA LEU A 45 16.12 10.79 -22.33
C LEU A 45 16.54 12.25 -22.11
N GLY A 46 16.51 13.04 -23.18
CA GLY A 46 16.66 14.49 -23.09
C GLY A 46 15.61 15.11 -22.17
N ASN A 47 16.01 16.12 -21.38
CA ASN A 47 15.18 16.72 -20.33
C ASN A 47 13.83 17.24 -20.86
N ASP A 48 13.80 17.81 -22.07
CA ASP A 48 12.57 18.32 -22.70
C ASP A 48 11.54 17.21 -22.96
N HIS A 49 12.00 16.05 -23.45
CA HIS A 49 11.13 14.90 -23.67
C HIS A 49 10.68 14.28 -22.35
N ALA A 50 11.54 14.25 -21.34
CA ALA A 50 11.19 13.77 -20.00
C ALA A 50 10.11 14.66 -19.37
N ILE A 51 10.23 15.99 -19.43
CA ILE A 51 9.22 16.95 -18.95
C ILE A 51 7.89 16.73 -19.67
N ALA A 52 7.89 16.66 -21.00
CA ALA A 52 6.67 16.49 -21.79
C ALA A 52 5.95 15.17 -21.47
N ILE A 53 6.69 14.07 -21.28
CA ILE A 53 6.13 12.78 -20.89
C ILE A 53 5.55 12.85 -19.48
N ARG A 54 6.26 13.45 -18.53
CA ARG A 54 5.79 13.61 -17.13
C ARG A 54 4.48 14.37 -17.08
N GLN A 55 4.39 15.49 -17.78
CA GLN A 55 3.18 16.30 -17.84
C GLN A 55 2.00 15.50 -18.38
N LYS A 56 2.17 14.81 -19.52
CA LYS A 56 1.11 13.98 -20.12
C LYS A 56 0.65 12.85 -19.19
N LEU A 57 1.57 12.19 -18.49
CA LEU A 57 1.23 11.13 -17.54
C LEU A 57 0.39 11.68 -16.37
N LEU A 58 0.74 12.84 -15.82
CA LEU A 58 0.01 13.47 -14.72
C LEU A 58 -1.37 13.97 -15.15
N GLU A 59 -1.47 14.60 -16.33
CA GLU A 59 -2.75 15.00 -16.93
C GLU A 59 -3.68 13.79 -17.09
N THR A 60 -3.15 12.71 -17.68
CA THR A 60 -3.93 11.49 -17.93
C THR A 60 -4.34 10.81 -16.60
N LEU A 61 -3.46 10.78 -15.60
CA LEU A 61 -3.78 10.25 -14.27
C LEU A 61 -4.98 10.97 -13.63
N GLY A 62 -5.13 12.28 -13.86
CA GLY A 62 -6.23 13.09 -13.32
C GLY A 62 -7.52 13.08 -14.12
N SER A 63 -7.46 12.77 -15.42
CA SER A 63 -8.61 12.80 -16.34
C SER A 63 -9.21 11.43 -16.67
N GLU A 64 -8.49 10.33 -16.43
CA GLU A 64 -8.93 9.00 -16.86
C GLU A 64 -10.16 8.48 -16.11
N ALA A 65 -11.12 7.98 -16.89
CA ALA A 65 -12.42 7.51 -16.39
C ALA A 65 -12.44 5.99 -16.13
N ASP A 66 -11.65 5.21 -16.87
CA ASP A 66 -11.65 3.76 -16.73
C ASP A 66 -10.70 3.30 -15.60
N LYS A 67 -11.24 2.50 -14.66
CA LYS A 67 -10.48 1.99 -13.51
C LYS A 67 -9.27 1.13 -13.93
N ASN A 68 -9.41 0.30 -14.95
CA ASN A 68 -8.31 -0.56 -15.40
C ASN A 68 -7.18 0.27 -16.00
N VAL A 69 -7.52 1.25 -16.84
CA VAL A 69 -6.54 2.17 -17.44
C VAL A 69 -5.85 2.99 -16.37
N ARG A 70 -6.61 3.63 -15.46
CA ARG A 70 -6.04 4.39 -14.33
C ARG A 70 -5.04 3.56 -13.54
N ASN A 71 -5.38 2.32 -13.19
CA ASN A 71 -4.49 1.45 -12.45
C ASN A 71 -3.18 1.19 -13.20
N LYS A 72 -3.21 0.99 -14.53
CA LYS A 72 -1.99 0.79 -15.33
C LYS A 72 -1.17 2.07 -15.41
N ILE A 73 -1.80 3.24 -15.51
CA ILE A 73 -1.12 4.53 -15.52
C ILE A 73 -0.49 4.82 -14.17
N SER A 74 -1.15 4.51 -13.05
CA SER A 74 -0.57 4.62 -11.71
C SER A 74 0.74 3.83 -11.61
N TYR A 75 0.79 2.60 -12.15
CA TYR A 75 2.02 1.82 -12.18
C TYR A 75 3.10 2.43 -13.09
N ALA A 76 2.72 3.03 -14.21
CA ALA A 76 3.65 3.74 -15.09
C ALA A 76 4.25 4.98 -14.42
N VAL A 77 3.40 5.78 -13.75
CA VAL A 77 3.81 6.96 -12.97
C VAL A 77 4.72 6.55 -11.82
N ALA A 78 4.32 5.52 -11.06
CA ALA A 78 5.09 4.99 -9.94
C ALA A 78 6.48 4.51 -10.36
N GLU A 79 6.59 3.87 -11.54
CA GLU A 79 7.87 3.43 -12.08
C GLU A 79 8.79 4.61 -12.44
N VAL A 80 8.28 5.63 -13.12
CA VAL A 80 9.07 6.84 -13.40
C VAL A 80 9.50 7.50 -12.09
N ALA A 81 8.59 7.59 -11.12
CA ALA A 81 8.86 8.16 -9.81
C ALA A 81 9.99 7.42 -9.06
N ARG A 82 9.99 6.07 -9.11
CA ARG A 82 11.04 5.24 -8.52
C ARG A 82 12.42 5.62 -9.06
N GLN A 83 12.53 5.79 -10.37
CA GLN A 83 13.79 6.14 -11.02
C GLN A 83 14.29 7.52 -10.56
N TYR A 84 13.39 8.50 -10.40
CA TYR A 84 13.76 9.82 -9.88
C TYR A 84 14.33 9.71 -8.46
N THR A 85 13.66 8.97 -7.59
CA THR A 85 14.12 8.74 -6.22
C THR A 85 15.49 8.03 -6.17
N GLU A 86 15.71 7.03 -7.02
CA GLU A 86 16.99 6.31 -7.07
C GLU A 86 18.15 7.17 -7.59
N ASN A 87 17.87 8.09 -8.51
CA ASN A 87 18.86 9.02 -9.07
C ASN A 87 18.98 10.33 -8.25
N SER A 88 18.41 10.37 -7.03
CA SER A 88 18.41 11.57 -6.15
C SER A 88 17.89 12.84 -6.86
N SER A 89 16.97 12.67 -7.81
CA SER A 89 16.36 13.73 -8.57
C SER A 89 14.92 13.95 -8.10
N ASN A 90 14.48 15.21 -8.04
CA ASN A 90 13.17 15.53 -7.50
C ASN A 90 12.11 15.65 -8.59
N TRP A 91 10.90 15.19 -8.30
CA TRP A 91 9.71 15.36 -9.13
C TRP A 91 8.56 15.98 -8.32
N PRO A 92 8.66 17.28 -7.96
CA PRO A 92 7.71 17.94 -7.06
C PRO A 92 6.28 18.01 -7.63
N GLU A 93 6.13 18.09 -8.95
CA GLU A 93 4.84 18.14 -9.63
C GLU A 93 4.01 16.88 -9.39
N LEU A 94 4.67 15.70 -9.31
CA LEU A 94 4.00 14.44 -8.99
C LEU A 94 3.39 14.49 -7.59
N LEU A 95 4.16 14.90 -6.59
CA LEU A 95 3.70 14.91 -5.22
C LEU A 95 2.52 15.89 -5.04
N SER A 96 2.62 17.07 -5.65
CA SER A 96 1.52 18.05 -5.70
C SER A 96 0.25 17.45 -6.33
N ALA A 97 0.39 16.80 -7.49
CA ALA A 97 -0.74 16.15 -8.17
C ALA A 97 -1.38 15.04 -7.31
N LEU A 98 -0.57 14.21 -6.64
CA LEU A 98 -1.09 13.14 -5.76
C LEU A 98 -1.83 13.70 -4.55
N PHE A 99 -1.38 14.80 -3.95
CA PHE A 99 -2.10 15.47 -2.87
C PHE A 99 -3.42 16.12 -3.30
N GLN A 100 -3.48 16.62 -4.53
CA GLN A 100 -4.73 17.12 -5.10
C GLN A 100 -5.70 15.96 -5.36
N LEU A 101 -5.20 14.85 -5.92
CA LEU A 101 -6.00 13.65 -6.19
C LEU A 101 -6.52 13.00 -4.91
N SER A 102 -5.73 12.97 -3.83
CA SER A 102 -6.16 12.40 -2.54
C SER A 102 -7.28 13.21 -1.86
N GLN A 103 -7.48 14.46 -2.28
CA GLN A 103 -8.53 15.36 -1.77
C GLN A 103 -9.66 15.60 -2.78
N ALA A 104 -9.65 14.91 -3.92
CA ALA A 104 -10.68 15.06 -4.94
C ALA A 104 -12.05 14.57 -4.43
N SER A 105 -13.14 15.14 -4.96
CA SER A 105 -14.52 14.69 -4.68
C SER A 105 -14.77 13.24 -5.09
N GLU A 106 -14.10 12.81 -6.17
CA GLU A 106 -14.26 11.48 -6.76
C GLU A 106 -13.45 10.44 -6.00
N ALA A 107 -14.12 9.42 -5.46
CA ALA A 107 -13.48 8.31 -4.74
C ALA A 107 -12.42 7.59 -5.61
N GLU A 108 -12.66 7.50 -6.91
CA GLU A 108 -11.75 6.88 -7.87
C GLU A 108 -10.39 7.59 -7.96
N LYS A 109 -10.39 8.93 -7.88
CA LYS A 109 -9.17 9.74 -7.91
C LYS A 109 -8.42 9.62 -6.58
N ARG A 110 -9.15 9.60 -5.47
CA ARG A 110 -8.55 9.37 -4.15
C ARG A 110 -7.89 7.99 -4.03
N GLU A 111 -8.57 6.93 -4.51
CA GLU A 111 -8.01 5.56 -4.57
C GLU A 111 -6.71 5.56 -5.38
N THR A 112 -6.72 6.21 -6.55
CA THR A 112 -5.59 6.29 -7.47
C THR A 112 -4.37 6.93 -6.81
N ALA A 113 -4.57 8.01 -6.04
CA ALA A 113 -3.49 8.68 -5.31
C ALA A 113 -2.81 7.74 -4.30
N PHE A 114 -3.60 7.07 -3.44
CA PHE A 114 -3.07 6.12 -2.46
C PHE A 114 -2.39 4.92 -3.12
N ARG A 115 -2.90 4.44 -4.26
CA ARG A 115 -2.26 3.35 -5.01
C ARG A 115 -0.86 3.71 -5.51
N VAL A 116 -0.65 4.96 -5.96
CA VAL A 116 0.69 5.44 -6.35
C VAL A 116 1.60 5.51 -5.12
N PHE A 117 1.10 6.02 -3.98
CA PHE A 117 1.85 6.04 -2.72
C PHE A 117 2.23 4.63 -2.24
N ALA A 118 1.35 3.63 -2.40
CA ALA A 118 1.64 2.24 -2.04
C ALA A 118 2.74 1.62 -2.91
N THR A 119 2.79 2.00 -4.20
CA THR A 119 3.77 1.42 -5.14
C THR A 119 5.14 2.05 -4.97
N THR A 120 5.21 3.37 -4.79
CA THR A 120 6.47 4.10 -4.64
C THR A 120 6.44 4.98 -3.38
N PRO A 121 6.45 4.38 -2.17
CA PRO A 121 6.43 5.11 -0.91
C PRO A 121 7.68 5.98 -0.68
N ALA A 122 8.76 5.73 -1.44
CA ALA A 122 10.02 6.46 -1.33
C ALA A 122 9.94 7.90 -1.87
N ILE A 123 8.89 8.25 -2.61
CA ILE A 123 8.66 9.63 -3.07
C ILE A 123 8.30 10.60 -1.94
N ILE A 124 7.97 10.06 -0.77
CA ILE A 124 7.58 10.83 0.40
C ILE A 124 8.84 11.31 1.11
N GLU A 125 9.18 12.58 0.91
CA GLU A 125 10.27 13.23 1.64
C GLU A 125 9.85 13.57 3.09
N GLN A 126 10.82 13.58 4.01
CA GLN A 126 10.57 13.83 5.45
C GLN A 126 9.88 15.18 5.71
N GLN A 127 10.12 16.18 4.85
CA GLN A 127 9.52 17.51 4.94
C GLN A 127 8.00 17.53 4.70
N HIS A 128 7.44 16.49 4.08
CA HIS A 128 6.00 16.40 3.79
C HIS A 128 5.25 15.48 4.75
N ALA A 129 5.90 14.97 5.80
CA ALA A 129 5.31 14.04 6.75
C ALA A 129 3.98 14.52 7.36
N GLY A 130 3.87 15.80 7.72
CA GLY A 130 2.66 16.35 8.34
C GLY A 130 1.44 16.34 7.42
N VAL A 131 1.61 16.77 6.16
CA VAL A 131 0.54 16.79 5.15
C VAL A 131 0.09 15.36 4.82
N ILE A 132 1.03 14.42 4.83
CA ILE A 132 0.77 13.01 4.54
C ILE A 132 -0.01 12.34 5.66
N VAL A 133 0.29 12.67 6.92
CA VAL A 133 -0.51 12.23 8.07
C VAL A 133 -1.97 12.64 7.90
N GLU A 134 -2.22 13.90 7.54
CA GLU A 134 -3.59 14.39 7.31
C GLU A 134 -4.27 13.65 6.14
N ALA A 135 -3.54 13.43 5.03
CA ALA A 135 -4.04 12.68 3.89
C ALA A 135 -4.42 11.24 4.28
N PHE A 136 -3.57 10.54 5.04
CA PHE A 136 -3.87 9.19 5.54
C PHE A 136 -5.06 9.18 6.50
N GLN A 137 -5.17 10.16 7.40
CA GLN A 137 -6.32 10.28 8.30
C GLN A 137 -7.63 10.41 7.53
N LYS A 138 -7.65 11.24 6.49
CA LYS A 138 -8.82 11.37 5.60
C LYS A 138 -9.08 10.07 4.85
N GLY A 139 -8.04 9.43 4.32
CA GLY A 139 -8.15 8.15 3.60
C GLY A 139 -8.70 7.00 4.44
N PHE A 140 -8.32 6.89 5.73
CA PHE A 140 -8.85 5.84 6.62
C PHE A 140 -10.31 6.07 7.01
N ASN A 141 -10.77 7.32 7.01
CA ASN A 141 -12.14 7.70 7.33
C ASN A 141 -12.99 7.97 6.07
N ASP A 142 -12.53 7.51 4.90
CA ASP A 142 -13.25 7.72 3.64
C ASP A 142 -14.54 6.90 3.57
N ASP A 143 -15.57 7.45 2.93
CA ASP A 143 -16.83 6.74 2.70
C ASP A 143 -16.60 5.48 1.85
N ALA A 144 -15.74 5.56 0.84
CA ALA A 144 -15.46 4.46 -0.07
C ALA A 144 -14.50 3.42 0.55
N VAL A 145 -14.94 2.16 0.61
CA VAL A 145 -14.14 1.04 1.13
C VAL A 145 -12.83 0.86 0.35
N LEU A 146 -12.87 1.02 -0.98
CA LEU A 146 -11.69 0.90 -1.84
C LEU A 146 -10.60 1.93 -1.50
N VAL A 147 -11.00 3.17 -1.17
CA VAL A 147 -10.06 4.22 -0.76
C VAL A 147 -9.44 3.88 0.59
N ARG A 148 -10.25 3.40 1.55
CA ARG A 148 -9.77 2.93 2.86
C ARG A 148 -8.74 1.80 2.74
N LEU A 149 -9.00 0.83 1.86
CA LEU A 149 -8.08 -0.27 1.59
C LEU A 149 -6.77 0.22 0.95
N ALA A 150 -6.87 1.06 -0.09
CA ALA A 150 -5.69 1.63 -0.75
C ALA A 150 -4.84 2.47 0.21
N ALA A 151 -5.49 3.25 1.08
CA ALA A 151 -4.80 4.03 2.11
C ALA A 151 -4.07 3.13 3.12
N MET A 152 -4.66 2.00 3.51
CA MET A 152 -4.02 1.05 4.42
C MET A 152 -2.82 0.34 3.79
N GLU A 153 -2.92 -0.07 2.52
CA GLU A 153 -1.80 -0.62 1.75
C GLU A 153 -0.66 0.40 1.63
N ALA A 154 -1.01 1.64 1.28
CA ALA A 154 -0.05 2.73 1.18
C ALA A 154 0.65 3.02 2.51
N PHE A 155 -0.10 2.96 3.61
CA PHE A 155 0.46 3.12 4.95
C PHE A 155 1.43 1.99 5.31
N ALA A 156 1.09 0.74 5.01
CA ALA A 156 1.98 -0.40 5.24
C ALA A 156 3.27 -0.27 4.41
N ALA A 157 3.15 0.07 3.12
CA ALA A 157 4.29 0.29 2.24
C ALA A 157 5.19 1.44 2.70
N PHE A 158 4.60 2.53 3.21
CA PHE A 158 5.32 3.69 3.72
C PHE A 158 6.21 3.37 4.93
N PHE A 159 5.78 2.47 5.81
CA PHE A 159 6.62 2.02 6.93
C PHE A 159 7.90 1.30 6.49
N ARG A 160 7.93 0.74 5.28
CA ARG A 160 9.11 0.04 4.74
C ARG A 160 10.22 1.02 4.32
N THR A 161 9.86 2.26 3.99
CA THR A 161 10.82 3.30 3.58
C THR A 161 11.21 4.21 4.74
N LEU A 162 10.38 4.30 5.78
CA LEU A 162 10.65 5.12 6.96
C LEU A 162 11.77 4.56 7.85
N GLY A 163 12.57 5.47 8.39
CA GLY A 163 13.51 5.14 9.46
C GLY A 163 12.79 4.83 10.78
N LYS A 164 13.29 3.84 11.54
CA LYS A 164 12.70 3.38 12.81
C LYS A 164 12.49 4.48 13.88
N LYS A 165 13.21 5.60 13.78
CA LYS A 165 13.09 6.76 14.67
C LYS A 165 11.79 7.54 14.44
N GLU A 166 11.28 7.51 13.22
CA GLU A 166 10.10 8.28 12.79
C GLU A 166 8.79 7.53 13.06
N PHE A 167 8.86 6.22 13.36
CA PHE A 167 7.68 5.37 13.54
C PHE A 167 6.71 5.90 14.59
N SER A 168 7.22 6.45 15.70
CA SER A 168 6.39 6.97 16.80
C SER A 168 5.44 8.08 16.36
N LYS A 169 5.79 8.86 15.32
CA LYS A 169 4.95 9.96 14.79
C LYS A 169 3.64 9.48 14.17
N TYR A 170 3.59 8.20 13.78
CA TYR A 170 2.47 7.62 13.05
C TYR A 170 1.68 6.60 13.88
N TYR A 171 2.08 6.34 15.13
CA TYR A 171 1.41 5.36 15.99
C TYR A 171 -0.03 5.75 16.34
N ASP A 172 -0.32 7.04 16.38
CA ASP A 172 -1.66 7.57 16.65
C ASP A 172 -2.65 7.31 15.52
N LEU A 173 -2.17 6.91 14.33
CA LEU A 173 -3.00 6.53 13.20
C LEU A 173 -3.49 5.08 13.25
N LEU A 174 -2.83 4.22 14.04
CA LEU A 174 -3.16 2.79 14.10
C LEU A 174 -4.63 2.52 14.48
N PRO A 175 -5.25 3.22 15.45
CA PRO A 175 -6.67 3.02 15.76
C PRO A 175 -7.58 3.28 14.55
N SER A 176 -7.29 4.32 13.77
CA SER A 176 -8.04 4.65 12.55
C SER A 176 -7.92 3.56 11.50
N VAL A 177 -6.73 2.98 11.33
CA VAL A 177 -6.50 1.83 10.43
C VAL A 177 -7.33 0.63 10.86
N LEU A 178 -7.37 0.32 12.16
CA LEU A 178 -8.10 -0.85 12.67
C LEU A 178 -9.62 -0.68 12.61
N ASN A 179 -10.12 0.55 12.64
CA ASN A 179 -11.54 0.87 12.49
C ASN A 179 -12.07 0.64 11.06
N ILE A 180 -11.20 0.36 10.09
CA ILE A 180 -11.59 -0.03 8.72
C ILE A 180 -12.13 -1.46 8.70
N LEU A 181 -11.69 -2.32 9.62
CA LEU A 181 -12.02 -3.76 9.61
C LEU A 181 -13.48 -4.10 9.95
N PRO A 182 -14.13 -3.50 10.98
CA PRO A 182 -15.48 -3.88 11.34
C PRO A 182 -16.49 -3.73 10.19
N PRO A 183 -16.55 -2.59 9.46
CA PRO A 183 -17.46 -2.43 8.32
C PRO A 183 -17.25 -3.47 7.20
N ILE A 184 -15.99 -3.80 6.88
CA ILE A 184 -15.67 -4.77 5.82
C ILE A 184 -16.06 -6.19 6.25
N LYS A 185 -15.88 -6.50 7.54
CA LYS A 185 -16.31 -7.78 8.09
C LYS A 185 -17.83 -7.92 8.04
N ASP A 186 -18.55 -6.85 8.37
CA ASP A 186 -20.01 -6.85 8.41
C ASP A 186 -20.61 -6.93 6.99
N SER A 187 -19.92 -6.39 5.98
CA SER A 187 -20.32 -6.53 4.57
C SER A 187 -20.06 -7.92 3.98
N GLN A 188 -19.47 -8.86 4.73
CA GLN A 188 -19.11 -10.22 4.31
C GLN A 188 -18.28 -10.32 3.02
N ASP A 189 -17.54 -9.25 2.69
CA ASP A 189 -16.69 -9.22 1.51
C ASP A 189 -15.34 -9.88 1.83
N SER A 190 -15.21 -11.16 1.46
CA SER A 190 -14.03 -11.96 1.77
C SER A 190 -12.76 -11.44 1.11
N ASP A 191 -12.88 -10.83 -0.07
CA ASP A 191 -11.72 -10.36 -0.84
C ASP A 191 -11.17 -9.06 -0.24
N HIS A 192 -12.05 -8.10 0.04
CA HIS A 192 -11.67 -6.87 0.73
C HIS A 192 -11.14 -7.14 2.15
N LEU A 193 -11.74 -8.09 2.89
CA LEU A 193 -11.24 -8.47 4.20
C LEU A 193 -9.85 -9.12 4.10
N ARG A 194 -9.63 -9.99 3.12
CA ARG A 194 -8.32 -10.61 2.89
C ARG A 194 -7.27 -9.56 2.56
N GLN A 195 -7.57 -8.64 1.64
CA GLN A 195 -6.67 -7.55 1.26
C GLN A 195 -6.34 -6.69 2.50
N ALA A 196 -7.35 -6.40 3.32
CA ALA A 196 -7.16 -5.65 4.55
C ALA A 196 -6.20 -6.32 5.53
N LEU A 197 -6.36 -7.63 5.73
CA LEU A 197 -5.52 -8.41 6.63
C LEU A 197 -4.07 -8.53 6.13
N ILE A 198 -3.86 -8.66 4.81
CA ILE A 198 -2.52 -8.69 4.21
C ILE A 198 -1.78 -7.38 4.52
N ALA A 199 -2.41 -6.22 4.29
CA ALA A 199 -1.78 -4.93 4.59
C ALA A 199 -1.45 -4.77 6.09
N LEU A 200 -2.32 -5.26 6.98
CA LEU A 200 -2.04 -5.27 8.42
C LEU A 200 -0.89 -6.20 8.81
N MET A 201 -0.77 -7.36 8.17
CA MET A 201 0.35 -8.28 8.38
C MET A 201 1.67 -7.61 7.98
N GLU A 202 1.72 -6.98 6.80
CA GLU A 202 2.92 -6.25 6.34
C GLU A 202 3.32 -5.12 7.30
N LEU A 203 2.34 -4.39 7.83
CA LEU A 203 2.58 -3.36 8.84
C LEU A 203 3.10 -3.96 10.16
N ALA A 204 2.54 -5.10 10.60
CA ALA A 204 2.95 -5.78 11.81
C ALA A 204 4.37 -6.36 11.72
N GLU A 205 4.77 -6.84 10.54
CA GLU A 205 6.14 -7.29 10.26
C GLU A 205 7.14 -6.13 10.36
N THR A 206 6.77 -4.96 9.84
CA THR A 206 7.67 -3.80 9.78
C THR A 206 7.73 -3.04 11.12
N ALA A 207 6.58 -2.86 11.79
CA ALA A 207 6.43 -2.06 13.01
C ALA A 207 5.66 -2.78 14.13
N PRO A 208 6.15 -3.93 14.64
CA PRO A 208 5.42 -4.73 15.65
C PRO A 208 5.21 -3.99 16.98
N LYS A 209 6.07 -3.01 17.29
CA LYS A 209 5.97 -2.20 18.51
C LYS A 209 4.69 -1.35 18.54
N MET A 210 4.17 -0.96 17.38
CA MET A 210 2.96 -0.14 17.26
C MET A 210 1.72 -0.88 17.80
N PHE A 211 1.68 -2.20 17.68
CA PHE A 211 0.56 -3.02 18.13
C PHE A 211 0.63 -3.39 19.62
N LYS A 212 1.76 -3.16 20.30
CA LYS A 212 1.91 -3.49 21.74
C LYS A 212 0.84 -2.89 22.65
N PRO A 213 0.42 -1.61 22.52
CA PRO A 213 -0.63 -1.03 23.34
C PRO A 213 -1.97 -1.75 23.18
N LEU A 214 -2.24 -2.28 21.98
CA LEU A 214 -3.45 -3.03 21.69
C LEU A 214 -3.46 -4.37 22.40
N PHE A 215 -2.32 -5.07 22.49
CA PHE A 215 -2.25 -6.38 23.16
C PHE A 215 -2.23 -6.32 24.69
N LYS A 216 -2.20 -5.13 25.31
CA LYS A 216 -2.37 -4.98 26.77
C LYS A 216 -3.81 -5.40 27.19
N PRO A 217 -4.07 -5.79 28.46
CA PRO A 217 -5.15 -6.70 28.84
C PRO A 217 -6.61 -6.26 28.58
N ARG A 218 -6.87 -5.14 27.90
CA ARG A 218 -8.23 -4.72 27.49
C ARG A 218 -8.64 -5.23 26.10
N ALA A 219 -7.73 -5.44 25.13
CA ALA A 219 -8.14 -5.95 23.80
C ALA A 219 -8.23 -7.48 23.71
N VAL A 220 -7.66 -8.22 24.68
CA VAL A 220 -7.80 -9.68 24.76
C VAL A 220 -9.25 -10.08 25.00
N GLN A 221 -10.10 -9.22 25.58
CA GLN A 221 -11.53 -9.46 25.66
C GLN A 221 -12.21 -9.34 24.29
N HIS A 222 -11.96 -8.28 23.51
CA HIS A 222 -12.63 -8.10 22.23
C HIS A 222 -12.22 -9.14 21.17
N ILE A 223 -10.95 -9.55 21.12
CA ILE A 223 -10.50 -10.62 20.21
C ILE A 223 -11.03 -11.98 20.65
N ARG A 224 -11.08 -12.28 21.97
CA ARG A 224 -11.76 -13.50 22.46
C ARG A 224 -13.27 -13.48 22.20
N TYR A 225 -13.93 -12.32 22.27
CA TYR A 225 -15.36 -12.19 21.99
C TYR A 225 -15.66 -12.39 20.49
N SER A 226 -14.82 -11.84 19.61
CA SER A 226 -14.94 -12.02 18.15
C SER A 226 -14.59 -13.44 17.71
N GLY A 227 -13.56 -14.06 18.29
CA GLY A 227 -13.19 -15.46 18.06
C GLY A 227 -14.25 -16.46 18.57
N LYS A 228 -14.89 -16.18 19.73
CA LYS A 228 -16.03 -16.98 20.23
C LYS A 228 -17.32 -16.82 19.42
N ARG A 229 -17.51 -15.71 18.69
CA ARG A 229 -18.63 -15.53 17.76
C ARG A 229 -18.38 -16.23 16.43
N ILE A 230 -17.16 -16.14 15.90
CA ILE A 230 -16.77 -16.85 14.66
C ILE A 230 -16.73 -18.37 14.89
N GLY A 231 -16.23 -18.83 16.04
CA GLY A 231 -16.25 -20.25 16.42
C GLY A 231 -17.66 -20.82 16.61
N ARG A 232 -18.65 -20.01 17.02
CA ARG A 232 -20.05 -20.44 17.11
C ARG A 232 -20.77 -20.49 15.76
N CYS A 233 -20.34 -19.69 14.77
CA CYS A 233 -20.88 -19.78 13.41
C CYS A 233 -20.31 -21.00 12.66
N LEU A 234 -19.04 -21.36 12.89
CA LEU A 234 -18.44 -22.56 12.28
C LEU A 234 -18.87 -23.89 12.93
N GLN A 235 -19.37 -23.86 14.16
CA GLN A 235 -19.85 -25.07 14.87
C GLN A 235 -21.31 -25.44 14.55
N ALA A 236 -22.04 -24.63 13.79
CA ALA A 236 -23.40 -24.94 13.39
C ALA A 236 -23.50 -25.86 12.15
N GLU A 237 -22.38 -26.18 11.47
CA GLU A 237 -22.42 -26.79 10.13
C GLU A 237 -21.43 -27.94 9.87
N ARG A 238 -20.94 -28.68 10.88
CA ARG A 238 -20.26 -29.97 10.60
C ARG A 238 -20.63 -31.11 11.53
N PRO A 239 -21.02 -32.29 10.98
CA PRO A 239 -21.25 -33.50 11.74
C PRO A 239 -19.94 -34.15 12.22
N ARG A 240 -20.04 -34.76 13.40
CA ARG A 240 -19.11 -35.64 14.13
C ARG A 240 -18.00 -36.29 13.28
N ALA A 241 -16.77 -35.79 13.43
CA ALA A 241 -15.54 -36.58 13.45
C ALA A 241 -14.37 -35.60 13.69
N TYR A 242 -13.81 -35.59 14.90
CA TYR A 242 -12.43 -35.20 15.27
C TYR A 242 -12.36 -34.92 16.79
N ASP A 243 -12.83 -35.88 17.60
CA ASP A 243 -12.28 -36.09 18.94
C ASP A 243 -11.09 -37.02 18.73
N ASP A 244 -9.85 -36.55 18.95
CA ASP A 244 -8.72 -37.39 19.43
C ASP A 244 -7.32 -36.72 19.52
N ILE A 245 -7.14 -35.41 19.28
CA ILE A 245 -5.78 -34.79 19.36
C ILE A 245 -5.63 -33.80 20.53
N CYS A 246 -6.33 -34.01 21.65
CA CYS A 246 -6.19 -33.18 22.86
C CYS A 246 -6.05 -33.97 24.17
N ARG A 247 -5.46 -35.17 24.10
CA ARG A 247 -4.90 -35.84 25.28
C ARG A 247 -3.42 -36.07 25.06
N LEU A 248 -2.58 -35.29 25.74
CA LEU A 248 -1.25 -35.61 26.30
C LEU A 248 -0.69 -34.30 26.88
N ARG A 249 -1.12 -33.95 28.09
CA ARG A 249 -0.35 -34.07 29.35
C ARG A 249 0.98 -33.31 29.35
N THR A 250 0.90 -32.11 29.93
CA THR A 250 1.65 -31.66 31.12
C THR A 250 2.86 -32.53 31.51
N ILE A 251 4.08 -32.00 31.30
CA ILE A 251 5.26 -32.42 32.05
C ILE A 251 5.89 -31.21 32.74
N HIS A 252 6.06 -31.41 34.03
CA HIS A 252 6.55 -30.56 35.10
C HIS A 252 8.08 -30.49 35.01
N VAL A 253 8.69 -29.30 35.09
CA VAL A 253 10.16 -29.16 35.21
C VAL A 253 10.49 -28.65 36.61
N PRO A 254 11.15 -29.44 37.48
CA PRO A 254 11.68 -28.94 38.75
C PRO A 254 13.11 -28.38 38.59
N LYS A 255 13.46 -27.52 39.53
CA LYS A 255 14.68 -26.70 39.61
C LYS A 255 15.89 -27.50 40.13
N GLY A 256 17.05 -27.25 39.48
CA GLY A 256 18.39 -27.16 40.07
C GLY A 256 19.13 -28.45 40.43
N LEU A 257 20.31 -28.67 39.84
CA LEU A 257 21.56 -28.90 40.58
C LEU A 257 22.79 -28.83 39.64
N PHE A 258 23.89 -28.47 40.29
CA PHE A 258 25.24 -28.10 39.86
C PHE A 258 26.14 -29.27 39.37
N LEU A 259 27.22 -28.87 38.67
CA LEU A 259 28.62 -29.36 38.69
C LEU A 259 29.04 -30.64 37.93
N HIS A 260 30.21 -30.46 37.25
CA HIS A 260 31.33 -31.39 37.01
C HIS A 260 31.04 -32.69 36.25
N GLU A 261 31.80 -33.14 35.25
CA GLU A 261 33.16 -32.87 34.74
C GLU A 261 33.14 -32.80 33.20
#